data_AF-A0A970FDV1-F1
#
_entry.id   AF-A0A970FDV1-F1
#
_cell.length_a   1.000
_cell.length_b   1.000
_cell.length_c   1.000
_cell.angle_alpha   90.00
_cell.angle_beta   90.00
_cell.angle_gamma   90.00
#
_symmetry.space_group_name_H-M   'P 1'
#
loop_
_entity.id
_entity.type
_entity.pdbx_description
1 polymer ?
#
loop_
_entity_poly.entity_id
_entity_poly.type
_entity_poly.pdbx_seq_one_letter_code
_entity_poly.pdbx_strand_id
1 'polypeptide(L)'
;MPSADSLAEALTQQAIVLRRLGDATVRQREALKEGRLDLLQDIFKEQQSAGFAAEAAEERRRREAEGLARALGCEPNISAICARLPEEEASPLRERADELLLLVNALQSEIFILSSLVEENQRLNGMMAAEWRRLEGMYPSSRSGYDFKG
;
A
#
# COMPACT_ATOMS: atom_id res chain seq x y z
N MET A 1 -10.10 -22.34 19.72
CA MET A 1 -9.71 -23.57 18.99
C MET A 1 -9.68 -23.22 17.51
N PRO A 2 -8.73 -23.73 16.71
CA PRO A 2 -8.71 -23.46 15.29
C PRO A 2 -10.00 -23.98 14.65
N SER A 3 -10.73 -23.10 13.96
CA SER A 3 -12.01 -23.40 13.32
C SER A 3 -12.14 -22.66 11.99
N ALA A 4 -13.01 -23.15 11.12
CA ALA A 4 -13.34 -22.47 9.87
C ALA A 4 -13.86 -21.04 10.12
N ASP A 5 -14.71 -20.85 11.13
CA ASP A 5 -15.23 -19.54 11.52
C ASP A 5 -14.12 -18.56 11.95
N SER A 6 -13.14 -19.01 12.74
CA SER A 6 -12.02 -18.17 13.20
C SER A 6 -11.15 -17.71 12.03
N LEU A 7 -10.87 -18.62 11.08
CA LEU A 7 -10.14 -18.28 9.86
C LEU A 7 -10.95 -17.34 8.97
N ALA A 8 -12.26 -17.55 8.86
CA ALA A 8 -13.14 -16.70 8.07
C ALA A 8 -13.26 -15.28 8.66
N GLU A 9 -13.29 -15.16 9.99
CA GLU A 9 -13.22 -13.88 10.68
C GLU A 9 -11.87 -13.18 10.43
N ALA A 10 -10.76 -13.92 10.47
CA ALA A 10 -9.44 -13.37 10.18
C ALA A 10 -9.32 -12.86 8.73
N LEU A 11 -9.87 -13.60 7.75
CA LEU A 11 -9.98 -13.18 6.35
C LEU A 11 -10.78 -11.88 6.22
N THR A 12 -11.94 -11.81 6.90
CA THR A 12 -12.81 -10.62 6.89
C THR A 12 -12.09 -9.41 7.47
N GLN A 13 -11.42 -9.58 8.60
CA GLN A 13 -10.69 -8.49 9.23
C GLN A 13 -9.52 -7.99 8.38
N GLN A 14 -8.82 -8.90 7.72
CA GLN A 14 -7.76 -8.52 6.78
C GLN A 14 -8.33 -7.74 5.59
N ALA A 15 -9.46 -8.18 5.03
CA ALA A 15 -10.12 -7.47 3.93
C ALA A 15 -10.52 -6.04 4.34
N ILE A 16 -11.08 -5.84 5.53
CA ILE A 16 -11.45 -4.52 6.06
C ILE A 16 -10.22 -3.61 6.16
N VAL A 17 -9.11 -4.12 6.71
CA VAL A 17 -7.90 -3.33 6.90
C VAL A 17 -7.23 -3.00 5.56
N LEU A 18 -7.17 -3.97 4.63
CA LEU A 18 -6.63 -3.72 3.29
C LEU A 18 -7.47 -2.73 2.49
N ARG A 19 -8.80 -2.75 2.65
CA ARG A 19 -9.68 -1.74 2.04
C ARG A 19 -9.34 -0.33 2.54
N ARG A 20 -9.17 -0.17 3.87
CA ARG A 20 -8.75 1.12 4.46
C ARG A 20 -7.39 1.58 3.93
N LEU A 21 -6.43 0.65 3.81
CA LEU A 21 -5.12 0.95 3.22
C LEU A 21 -5.26 1.36 1.75
N GLY A 22 -6.12 0.69 0.98
CA GLY A 22 -6.47 1.05 -0.39
C GLY A 22 -7.07 2.44 -0.50
N ASP A 23 -8.04 2.79 0.34
CA ASP A 23 -8.68 4.11 0.35
C ASP A 23 -7.69 5.23 0.67
N ALA A 24 -6.75 4.99 1.61
CA ALA A 24 -5.68 5.92 1.92
C ALA A 24 -4.69 6.08 0.73
N THR A 25 -4.40 4.98 0.04
CA THR A 25 -3.53 4.91 -1.14
C THR A 25 -4.12 5.69 -2.33
N VAL A 26 -5.43 5.51 -2.57
CA VAL A 26 -6.16 6.30 -3.59
C VAL A 26 -6.16 7.78 -3.23
N ARG A 27 -6.41 8.14 -1.96
CA ARG A 27 -6.33 9.55 -1.52
C ARG A 27 -4.93 10.15 -1.71
N GLN A 28 -3.87 9.38 -1.45
CA GLN A 28 -2.51 9.82 -1.72
C GLN A 28 -2.32 10.11 -3.21
N ARG A 29 -2.80 9.22 -4.08
CA ARG A 29 -2.71 9.36 -5.54
C ARG A 29 -3.40 10.64 -6.01
N GLU A 30 -4.63 10.90 -5.57
CA GLU A 30 -5.37 12.09 -5.95
C GLU A 30 -4.74 13.38 -5.38
N ALA A 31 -4.22 13.34 -4.15
CA ALA A 31 -3.48 14.46 -3.58
C ALA A 31 -2.21 14.80 -4.40
N LEU A 32 -1.47 13.79 -4.86
CA LEU A 32 -0.30 13.98 -5.72
C LEU A 32 -0.67 14.54 -7.10
N LYS A 33 -1.75 14.05 -7.72
CA LYS A 33 -2.24 14.57 -9.01
C LYS A 33 -2.68 16.03 -8.94
N GLU A 34 -3.33 16.41 -7.84
CA GLU A 34 -3.87 17.76 -7.64
C GLU A 34 -2.88 18.73 -6.98
N GLY A 35 -1.68 18.27 -6.61
CA GLY A 35 -0.67 19.11 -5.94
C GLY A 35 -1.02 19.51 -4.50
N ARG A 36 -1.91 18.77 -3.84
CA ARG A 36 -2.36 19.03 -2.45
C ARG A 36 -1.39 18.43 -1.43
N LEU A 37 -0.19 19.02 -1.35
CA LEU A 37 0.92 18.49 -0.54
C LEU A 37 0.66 18.57 0.98
N ASP A 38 -0.19 19.50 1.40
CA ASP A 38 -0.63 19.68 2.79
C ASP A 38 -1.37 18.45 3.34
N LEU A 39 -2.10 17.73 2.48
CA LEU A 39 -2.83 16.51 2.86
C LEU A 39 -1.92 15.29 3.02
N LEU A 40 -0.73 15.30 2.43
CA LEU A 40 0.13 14.12 2.37
C LEU A 40 0.60 13.65 3.74
N GLN A 41 0.90 14.58 4.66
CA GLN A 41 1.42 14.21 5.97
C GLN A 41 0.42 13.37 6.77
N ASP A 42 -0.85 13.74 6.76
CA ASP A 42 -1.89 13.01 7.48
C ASP A 42 -2.27 11.71 6.76
N ILE A 43 -2.27 11.71 5.43
CA ILE A 43 -2.44 10.49 4.62
C ILE A 43 -1.31 9.48 4.93
N PHE A 44 -0.05 9.93 5.03
CA PHE A 44 1.07 9.05 5.37
C PHE A 44 0.94 8.42 6.77
N LYS A 45 0.50 9.19 7.77
CA LYS A 45 0.23 8.64 9.11
C LYS A 45 -0.87 7.59 9.06
N GLU A 46 -1.92 7.84 8.29
CA GLU A 46 -3.02 6.89 8.12
C GLU A 46 -2.56 5.62 7.40
N GLN A 47 -1.78 5.74 6.33
CA GLN A 47 -1.19 4.60 5.62
C GLN A 47 -0.26 3.79 6.51
N GLN A 48 0.57 4.44 7.32
CA GLN A 48 1.46 3.76 8.27
C GLN A 48 0.65 2.97 9.31
N SER A 49 -0.38 3.59 9.90
CA SER A 49 -1.26 2.93 10.85
C SER A 49 -2.01 1.75 10.22
N ALA A 50 -2.55 1.93 9.01
CA ALA A 50 -3.23 0.88 8.27
C ALA A 50 -2.28 -0.25 7.85
N GLY A 51 -1.03 0.07 7.51
CA GLY A 51 0.03 -0.89 7.20
C GLY A 51 0.34 -1.80 8.37
N PHE A 52 0.58 -1.25 9.56
CA PHE A 52 0.79 -2.07 10.77
C PHE A 52 -0.42 -2.95 11.10
N ALA A 53 -1.63 -2.42 10.93
CA ALA A 53 -2.84 -3.20 11.13
C ALA A 53 -2.97 -4.33 10.09
N ALA A 54 -2.53 -4.10 8.84
CA ALA A 54 -2.57 -5.09 7.77
C ALA A 54 -1.58 -6.24 8.04
N GLU A 55 -0.37 -5.92 8.49
CA GLU A 55 0.63 -6.91 8.91
C GLU A 55 0.12 -7.76 10.08
N ALA A 56 -0.49 -7.14 11.09
CA ALA A 56 -1.07 -7.85 12.22
C ALA A 56 -2.24 -8.75 11.80
N ALA A 57 -3.09 -8.29 10.88
CA ALA A 57 -4.21 -9.08 10.35
C ALA A 57 -3.74 -10.27 9.50
N GLU A 58 -2.71 -10.08 8.66
CA GLU A 58 -2.08 -11.14 7.88
C GLU A 58 -1.45 -12.20 8.78
N GLU A 59 -0.73 -11.79 9.81
CA GLU A 59 -0.14 -12.71 10.78
C GLU A 59 -1.20 -13.49 11.56
N ARG A 60 -2.32 -12.85 11.92
CA ARG A 60 -3.48 -13.54 12.50
C ARG A 60 -4.02 -14.58 11.52
N ARG A 61 -4.34 -14.19 10.28
CA ARG A 61 -4.86 -15.11 9.25
C ARG A 61 -3.94 -16.30 9.05
N ARG A 62 -2.62 -16.06 8.96
CA ARG A 62 -1.60 -17.10 8.80
C ARG A 62 -1.66 -18.11 9.96
N ARG A 63 -1.71 -17.65 11.21
CA ARG A 63 -1.82 -18.52 12.38
C ARG A 63 -3.09 -19.35 12.40
N GLU A 64 -4.24 -18.75 12.07
CA GLU A 64 -5.52 -19.46 12.00
C GLU A 64 -5.51 -20.52 10.89
N ALA A 65 -4.95 -20.20 9.71
CA ALA A 65 -4.82 -21.13 8.60
C ALA A 65 -3.88 -22.30 8.95
N GLU A 66 -2.73 -22.03 9.57
CA GLU A 66 -1.80 -23.05 10.03
C GLU A 66 -2.42 -23.95 11.11
N GLY A 67 -3.15 -23.35 12.06
CA GLY A 67 -3.84 -24.09 13.12
C GLY A 67 -4.92 -25.01 12.57
N LEU A 68 -5.75 -24.51 11.66
CA LEU A 68 -6.82 -25.28 11.05
C LEU A 68 -6.29 -26.37 10.10
N ALA A 69 -5.31 -26.04 9.26
CA ALA A 69 -4.70 -27.01 8.37
C ALA A 69 -4.01 -28.15 9.12
N ARG A 70 -3.34 -27.85 10.24
CA ARG A 70 -2.78 -28.87 11.13
C ARG A 70 -3.87 -29.78 11.71
N ALA A 71 -5.00 -29.23 12.12
CA ALA A 71 -6.13 -30.00 12.64
C ALA A 71 -6.76 -30.91 11.56
N LEU A 72 -6.75 -30.47 10.31
CA LEU A 72 -7.29 -31.21 9.15
C LEU A 72 -6.26 -32.13 8.47
N GLY A 73 -4.98 -32.06 8.85
CA GLY A 73 -3.90 -32.82 8.23
C GLY A 73 -3.64 -32.44 6.77
N CYS A 74 -3.73 -31.15 6.44
CA CYS A 74 -3.51 -30.62 5.10
C CYS A 74 -2.54 -29.44 5.08
N GLU A 75 -2.26 -28.92 3.88
CA GLU A 75 -1.46 -27.71 3.68
C GLU A 75 -2.20 -26.44 4.16
N PRO A 76 -1.48 -25.41 4.67
CA PRO A 76 -2.06 -24.17 5.19
C PRO A 76 -2.47 -23.18 4.09
N ASN A 77 -3.21 -23.67 3.10
CA ASN A 77 -3.80 -22.85 2.05
C ASN A 77 -5.30 -23.10 1.94
N ILE A 78 -6.03 -22.08 1.48
CA ILE A 78 -7.51 -22.08 1.45
C ILE A 78 -8.06 -23.25 0.64
N SER A 79 -7.46 -23.56 -0.51
CA SER A 79 -7.93 -24.66 -1.38
C SER A 79 -7.82 -26.02 -0.69
N ALA A 80 -6.70 -26.30 -0.01
CA ALA A 80 -6.46 -27.55 0.69
C ALA A 80 -7.34 -27.67 1.94
N ILE A 81 -7.54 -26.58 2.68
CA ILE A 81 -8.43 -26.51 3.84
C ILE A 81 -9.88 -26.78 3.41
N CYS A 82 -10.37 -26.09 2.37
CA CYS A 82 -11.74 -26.25 1.87
C CYS A 82 -12.00 -27.68 1.36
N ALA A 83 -11.01 -28.34 0.75
CA ALA A 83 -11.13 -29.73 0.31
C ALA A 83 -11.30 -30.74 1.46
N ARG A 84 -11.05 -30.33 2.71
CA ARG A 84 -11.17 -31.16 3.92
C ARG A 84 -12.37 -30.78 4.80
N LEU A 85 -13.05 -29.69 4.48
CA LEU A 85 -14.21 -29.20 5.22
C LEU A 85 -15.53 -29.62 4.56
N PRO A 86 -16.64 -29.69 5.32
CA PRO A 86 -17.98 -29.74 4.75
C PRO A 86 -18.23 -28.52 3.85
N GLU A 87 -19.02 -28.69 2.80
CA GLU A 87 -19.29 -27.63 1.82
C GLU A 87 -19.90 -26.36 2.45
N GLU A 88 -20.72 -26.55 3.49
CA GLU A 88 -21.36 -25.47 4.26
C GLU A 88 -20.34 -24.53 4.95
N GLU A 89 -19.18 -25.07 5.36
CA GLU A 89 -18.08 -24.29 5.96
C GLU A 89 -17.09 -23.82 4.87
N ALA A 90 -16.88 -24.64 3.84
CA ALA A 90 -15.91 -24.38 2.79
C ALA A 90 -16.35 -23.28 1.81
N SER A 91 -17.65 -23.15 1.51
CA SER A 91 -18.18 -22.13 0.59
C SER A 91 -17.95 -20.70 1.12
N PRO A 92 -18.36 -20.33 2.35
CA PRO A 92 -18.11 -18.99 2.89
C PRO A 92 -16.62 -18.64 3.02
N LEU A 93 -15.78 -19.65 3.27
CA LEU A 93 -14.33 -19.47 3.40
C LEU A 93 -13.69 -19.15 2.05
N ARG A 94 -14.13 -19.82 0.96
CA ARG A 94 -13.71 -19.50 -0.41
C ARG A 94 -14.15 -18.11 -0.83
N GLU A 95 -15.41 -17.75 -0.60
CA GLU A 95 -15.93 -16.42 -0.96
C GLU A 95 -15.12 -15.29 -0.31
N ARG A 96 -14.81 -15.41 0.98
CA ARG A 96 -13.98 -14.43 1.71
C ARG A 96 -12.53 -14.40 1.21
N ALA A 97 -11.97 -15.54 0.84
CA ALA A 97 -10.63 -15.61 0.29
C ALA A 97 -10.55 -14.96 -1.11
N ASP A 98 -11.58 -15.16 -1.94
CA ASP A 98 -11.69 -14.55 -3.26
C ASP A 98 -11.88 -13.03 -3.14
N GLU A 99 -12.72 -12.55 -2.23
CA GLU A 99 -12.84 -11.11 -1.95
C GLU A 99 -11.51 -10.50 -1.51
N LEU A 100 -10.80 -11.17 -0.60
CA LEU A 100 -9.49 -10.73 -0.13
C LEU A 100 -8.49 -10.66 -1.29
N LEU A 101 -8.48 -11.66 -2.19
CA LEU A 101 -7.60 -11.69 -3.35
C LEU A 101 -7.87 -10.52 -4.31
N LEU A 102 -9.14 -10.21 -4.57
CA LEU A 102 -9.53 -9.06 -5.38
C LEU A 102 -9.03 -7.75 -4.77
N LEU A 103 -9.14 -7.58 -3.45
CA LEU A 103 -8.65 -6.40 -2.75
C LEU A 103 -7.13 -6.27 -2.81
N VAL A 104 -6.40 -7.38 -2.64
CA VAL A 104 -4.93 -7.38 -2.77
C VAL A 104 -4.51 -6.97 -4.18
N ASN A 105 -5.14 -7.53 -5.21
CA ASN A 105 -4.82 -7.18 -6.61
C ASN A 105 -5.11 -5.70 -6.91
N ALA A 106 -6.23 -5.16 -6.41
CA ALA A 106 -6.55 -3.75 -6.55
C ALA A 106 -5.50 -2.86 -5.86
N LEU A 107 -5.10 -3.20 -4.63
CA LEU A 107 -4.09 -2.47 -3.89
C LEU A 107 -2.72 -2.51 -4.58
N GLN A 108 -2.31 -3.66 -5.12
CA GLN A 108 -1.07 -3.78 -5.89
C GLN A 108 -1.07 -2.88 -7.12
N SER A 109 -2.20 -2.81 -7.85
CA SER A 109 -2.35 -1.90 -8.98
C SER A 109 -2.21 -0.43 -8.56
N GLU A 110 -2.80 -0.05 -7.43
CA GLU A 110 -2.71 1.33 -6.93
C GLU A 110 -1.29 1.70 -6.48
N ILE A 111 -0.58 0.78 -5.81
CA ILE A 111 0.82 0.98 -5.43
C ILE A 111 1.70 1.17 -6.68
N PHE A 112 1.48 0.39 -7.74
CA PHE A 112 2.20 0.52 -8.99
C PHE A 112 1.96 1.88 -9.69
N ILE A 113 0.72 2.38 -9.66
CA ILE A 113 0.39 3.71 -10.18
C ILE A 113 1.11 4.80 -9.37
N LEU A 114 1.10 4.68 -8.04
CA LEU A 114 1.78 5.63 -7.15
C LEU A 114 3.29 5.64 -7.35
N SER A 115 3.94 4.48 -7.49
CA SER A 115 5.39 4.43 -7.74
C SER A 115 5.74 5.16 -9.04
N SER A 116 4.94 4.93 -10.09
CA SER A 116 5.10 5.60 -11.38
C SER A 116 4.93 7.13 -11.27
N LEU A 117 3.93 7.59 -10.53
CA LEU A 117 3.69 9.03 -10.29
C LEU A 117 4.82 9.69 -9.50
N VAL A 118 5.36 9.00 -8.48
CA VAL A 118 6.49 9.51 -7.68
C VAL A 118 7.75 9.62 -8.54
N GLU A 119 8.05 8.59 -9.34
CA GLU A 119 9.18 8.60 -10.28
C GLU A 119 9.06 9.74 -11.30
N GLU A 120 7.86 9.95 -11.86
CA GLU A 120 7.60 11.04 -12.78
C GLU A 120 7.79 12.42 -12.11
N ASN A 121 7.27 12.59 -10.89
CA ASN A 121 7.42 13.84 -10.15
C ASN A 121 8.89 14.13 -9.81
N GLN A 122 9.66 13.11 -9.41
CA GLN A 122 11.10 13.24 -9.20
C GLN A 122 11.84 13.65 -10.48
N ARG A 123 11.48 13.06 -11.62
CA ARG A 123 12.05 13.41 -12.93
C ARG A 123 11.73 14.86 -13.31
N LEU A 124 10.48 15.29 -13.16
CA LEU A 124 10.05 16.66 -13.45
C LEU A 124 10.75 17.69 -12.55
N ASN A 125 10.85 17.41 -11.24
CA ASN A 125 11.59 18.26 -10.30
C ASN A 125 13.08 18.34 -10.65
N GLY A 126 13.69 17.22 -11.07
CA GLY A 126 15.07 17.20 -11.54
C GLY A 126 15.30 18.05 -12.79
N MET A 127 14.40 17.97 -13.77
CA MET A 127 14.46 18.81 -14.98
C MET A 127 14.25 20.29 -14.66
N MET A 128 13.28 20.63 -13.80
CA MET A 128 13.09 22.01 -13.35
C MET A 128 14.35 22.54 -12.66
N ALA A 129 14.93 21.80 -11.72
CA ALA A 129 16.16 22.21 -11.05
C ALA A 129 17.34 22.39 -12.05
N ALA A 130 17.42 21.56 -13.09
CA ALA A 130 18.41 21.70 -14.14
C ALA A 130 18.20 22.97 -14.98
N GLU A 131 16.95 23.26 -15.39
CA GLU A 131 16.62 24.49 -16.11
C GLU A 131 16.80 25.75 -15.24
N TRP A 132 16.46 25.69 -13.95
CA TRP A 132 16.75 26.77 -12.99
C TRP A 132 18.24 27.07 -12.91
N ARG A 133 19.10 26.04 -12.74
CA ARG A 133 20.56 26.24 -12.77
C ARG A 133 21.08 26.75 -14.11
N ARG A 134 20.50 26.30 -15.22
CA ARG A 134 20.83 26.80 -16.56
C ARG A 134 20.48 28.28 -16.71
N LEU A 135 19.31 28.69 -16.24
CA LEU A 135 18.88 30.09 -16.24
C LEU A 135 19.74 30.96 -15.32
N GLU A 136 20.07 30.48 -14.12
CA GLU A 136 21.02 31.15 -13.21
C GLU A 136 22.41 31.29 -13.83
N GLY A 137 22.89 30.25 -14.53
CA GLY A 137 24.16 30.28 -15.27
C GLY A 137 24.14 31.12 -16.56
N MET A 138 22.96 31.53 -17.04
CA MET A 138 22.77 32.40 -18.20
C MET A 138 22.71 33.89 -17.84
N TYR A 139 22.57 34.24 -16.56
CA TYR A 139 22.88 35.58 -16.08
C TYR A 139 24.40 35.66 -15.83
N PRO A 140 25.18 36.39 -16.64
CA PRO A 140 26.54 36.68 -16.24
C PRO A 140 26.45 37.46 -14.93
N SER A 141 27.10 36.95 -13.89
CA SER A 141 27.43 37.74 -12.72
C SER A 141 28.14 38.98 -13.23
N SER A 142 27.42 40.10 -13.23
CA SER A 142 27.96 41.41 -13.55
C SER A 142 29.12 41.64 -12.60
N ARG A 143 30.34 41.39 -13.09
CA ARG A 143 31.56 41.98 -12.57
C ARG A 143 31.29 43.47 -12.41
N SER A 144 31.13 43.92 -11.17
CA SER A 144 31.49 45.28 -10.79
C SER A 144 32.63 45.17 -9.80
N GLY A 145 33.84 45.08 -10.33
CA GLY A 145 35.03 45.36 -9.57
C GLY A 145 34.97 46.80 -9.10
N TYR A 146 34.91 47.00 -7.79
CA TYR A 146 35.32 48.26 -7.18
C TYR A 146 36.52 47.95 -6.30
N ASP A 147 37.69 48.21 -6.86
CA ASP A 147 38.93 48.40 -6.12
C ASP A 147 38.73 49.63 -5.21
N PHE A 148 38.68 49.44 -3.89
CA PHE A 148 38.78 50.55 -2.93
C PHE A 148 40.17 50.50 -2.30
N LYS A 149 41.09 51.23 -2.92
CA LYS A 149 42.24 51.82 -2.22
C LYS A 149 41.83 53.24 -1.81
N GLY A 150 41.85 53.49 -0.51
CA GLY A 150 41.66 54.80 0.12
C GLY A 150 41.96 54.68 1.60
#